data_AF-A0A6A6ABA6-F1
#
_entry.id   AF-A0A6A6ABA6-F1
#
_cell.length_a   1.000
_cell.length_b   1.000
_cell.length_c   1.000
_cell.angle_alpha   90.00
_cell.angle_beta   90.00
_cell.angle_gamma   90.00
#
_symmetry.space_group_name_H-M   'P 1'
#
loop_
_entity.id
_entity.type
_entity.pdbx_description
1 polymer ?
#
loop_
_entity_poly.entity_id
_entity_poly.type
_entity_poly.pdbx_seq_one_letter_code
_entity_poly.pdbx_strand_id
1 'polypeptide(L)'
;MTANNNKLDIADKVCYFAYGSNMRSSVMERRGMKLFAVKRLVVHSHVLTFDIFGVPYNEPAMASIAERGAVAEFDRGTESPPAVHGVGYVLSAGDFEKLLISEGAGTAYLEVELEAHLLAGDGEGADESTDPIPVRTLVGRYPFRPNALPSQRYLRLLIDGAEEHKLPQSYQRYLATLPSYAKSLSKVESFGARLFLGFWMPVIVWTMTRIKTGARSTGSDRSNGSGLVVWLLFNAVWLHYDFFHCWIWGHGGGRR
;
A
#
# COMPACT_ATOMS: atom_id res chain seq x y z
N MET A 1 -22.91 -37.93 13.59
CA MET A 1 -23.36 -36.59 13.15
C MET A 1 -22.18 -35.62 13.28
N THR A 2 -21.28 -35.58 12.29
CA THR A 2 -20.01 -34.83 12.38
C THR A 2 -19.53 -34.40 10.99
N ALA A 3 -20.45 -34.08 10.08
CA ALA A 3 -20.13 -33.69 8.70
C ALA A 3 -20.54 -32.25 8.33
N ASN A 4 -21.17 -31.49 9.24
CA ASN A 4 -21.77 -30.19 8.89
C ASN A 4 -20.98 -28.94 9.35
N ASN A 5 -19.96 -29.09 10.21
CA ASN A 5 -19.17 -27.92 10.67
C ASN A 5 -18.03 -27.51 9.73
N ASN A 6 -17.52 -28.43 8.89
CA ASN A 6 -16.41 -28.10 7.97
C ASN A 6 -16.85 -27.34 6.72
N LYS A 7 -18.15 -27.38 6.36
CA LYS A 7 -18.67 -26.75 5.15
C LYS A 7 -19.01 -25.26 5.36
N LEU A 8 -19.34 -24.87 6.60
CA LEU A 8 -19.51 -23.46 6.99
C LEU A 8 -18.15 -22.73 7.09
N ASP A 9 -17.10 -23.42 7.54
CA ASP A 9 -15.78 -22.82 7.84
C ASP A 9 -14.93 -22.49 6.59
N ILE A 10 -15.38 -22.86 5.38
CA ILE A 10 -14.73 -22.51 4.10
C ILE A 10 -15.42 -21.31 3.44
N ALA A 11 -16.73 -21.14 3.66
CA ALA A 11 -17.53 -20.06 3.06
C ALA A 11 -17.17 -18.66 3.58
N ASP A 12 -16.58 -18.56 4.77
CA ASP A 12 -16.22 -17.28 5.42
C ASP A 12 -14.74 -16.91 5.30
N LYS A 13 -14.00 -17.52 4.37
CA LYS A 13 -12.57 -17.26 4.16
C LYS A 13 -12.34 -16.29 3.01
N VAL A 14 -11.50 -15.28 3.26
CA VAL A 14 -11.10 -14.28 2.28
C VAL A 14 -9.61 -14.45 1.97
N CYS A 15 -9.26 -14.47 0.69
CA CYS A 15 -7.86 -14.36 0.27
C CYS A 15 -7.50 -12.88 0.08
N TYR A 16 -6.76 -12.32 1.03
CA TYR A 16 -6.25 -10.96 0.96
C TYR A 16 -4.91 -10.93 0.22
N PHE A 17 -4.83 -10.21 -0.89
CA PHE A 17 -3.58 -10.02 -1.64
C PHE A 17 -2.82 -8.79 -1.14
N ALA A 18 -1.67 -9.00 -0.52
CA ALA A 18 -0.74 -7.98 -0.07
C ALA A 18 0.40 -7.79 -1.08
N TYR A 19 0.61 -6.55 -1.53
CA TYR A 19 1.70 -6.18 -2.46
C TYR A 19 2.63 -5.08 -1.89
N GLY A 20 2.28 -4.52 -0.74
CA GLY A 20 3.01 -3.45 -0.05
C GLY A 20 3.66 -3.91 1.24
N SER A 21 3.67 -3.06 2.27
CA SER A 21 4.26 -3.39 3.59
C SER A 21 3.65 -4.62 4.26
N ASN A 22 2.42 -5.00 3.91
CA ASN A 22 1.77 -6.19 4.44
C ASN A 22 2.36 -7.50 3.90
N MET A 23 3.25 -7.48 2.90
CA MET A 23 4.04 -8.65 2.53
C MET A 23 5.00 -9.09 3.63
N ARG A 24 5.39 -8.20 4.56
CA ARG A 24 6.27 -8.56 5.67
C ARG A 24 5.46 -9.25 6.77
N SER A 25 5.78 -10.49 7.16
CA SER A 25 4.99 -11.21 8.17
C SER A 25 4.93 -10.47 9.51
N SER A 26 6.01 -9.82 9.94
CA SER A 26 6.01 -9.03 11.18
C SER A 26 5.04 -7.83 11.17
N VAL A 27 4.64 -7.34 9.99
CA VAL A 27 3.60 -6.32 9.84
C VAL A 27 2.22 -6.97 10.02
N MET A 28 2.01 -8.16 9.48
CA MET A 28 0.77 -8.94 9.66
C MET A 28 0.59 -9.46 11.10
N GLU A 29 1.64 -10.01 11.71
CA GLU A 29 1.64 -10.54 13.07
C GLU A 29 1.25 -9.49 14.11
N ARG A 30 1.73 -8.24 13.96
CA ARG A 30 1.39 -7.13 14.85
C ARG A 30 -0.10 -6.80 14.89
N ARG A 31 -0.88 -7.26 13.92
CA ARG A 31 -2.34 -7.10 13.90
C ARG A 31 -3.08 -8.23 14.62
N GLY A 32 -2.39 -9.29 15.04
CA GLY A 32 -2.95 -10.38 15.84
C GLY A 32 -4.05 -11.17 15.12
N MET A 33 -4.01 -11.25 13.78
CA MET A 33 -5.00 -11.97 12.97
C MET A 33 -4.61 -13.43 12.78
N LYS A 34 -5.62 -14.31 12.66
CA LYS A 34 -5.38 -15.73 12.39
C LYS A 34 -5.20 -15.95 10.88
N LEU A 35 -4.02 -16.43 10.49
CA LEU A 35 -3.71 -16.83 9.12
C LEU A 35 -4.04 -18.31 8.92
N PHE A 36 -4.88 -18.63 7.94
CA PHE A 36 -5.20 -20.03 7.58
C PHE A 36 -4.25 -20.60 6.54
N ALA A 37 -3.76 -19.77 5.62
CA ALA A 37 -2.78 -20.12 4.61
C ALA A 37 -2.06 -18.87 4.10
N VAL A 38 -0.86 -19.07 3.58
CA VAL A 38 -0.06 -18.03 2.93
C VAL A 38 0.32 -18.54 1.53
N LYS A 39 0.01 -17.76 0.50
CA LYS A 39 0.23 -18.09 -0.91
C LYS A 39 1.12 -17.03 -1.55
N ARG A 40 1.97 -17.43 -2.48
CA ARG A 40 2.72 -16.50 -3.34
C ARG A 40 1.91 -16.30 -4.61
N LEU A 41 1.59 -15.06 -4.93
CA LEU A 41 0.63 -14.72 -5.96
C LEU A 41 1.16 -13.64 -6.89
N VAL A 42 0.64 -13.64 -8.12
CA VAL A 42 0.86 -12.58 -9.10
C VAL A 42 -0.47 -12.16 -9.72
N VAL A 43 -0.62 -10.85 -9.92
CA VAL A 43 -1.77 -10.26 -10.62
C VAL A 43 -1.26 -9.61 -11.91
N HIS A 44 -1.53 -10.26 -13.05
CA HIS A 44 -0.98 -9.87 -14.35
C HIS A 44 -1.53 -8.54 -14.88
N SER A 45 -2.79 -8.22 -14.53
CA SER A 45 -3.49 -7.01 -14.98
C SER A 45 -2.94 -5.72 -14.36
N HIS A 46 -2.19 -5.81 -13.26
CA HIS A 46 -1.78 -4.65 -12.47
C HIS A 46 -0.26 -4.52 -12.32
N VAL A 47 0.19 -3.30 -12.06
CA VAL A 47 1.58 -2.95 -11.73
C VAL A 47 1.64 -2.19 -10.41
N LEU A 48 2.76 -2.29 -9.71
CA LEU A 48 3.03 -1.57 -8.46
C LEU A 48 3.23 -0.07 -8.70
N THR A 49 2.57 0.78 -7.91
CA THR A 49 2.69 2.24 -7.92
C THR A 49 2.97 2.78 -6.52
N PHE A 50 3.38 4.05 -6.42
CA PHE A 50 3.54 4.76 -5.14
C PHE A 50 2.82 6.11 -5.21
N ASP A 51 1.50 6.04 -5.28
CA ASP A 51 0.60 7.17 -5.47
C ASP A 51 -0.44 7.30 -4.35
N ILE A 52 -0.25 6.59 -3.23
CA ILE A 52 -0.95 6.91 -1.99
C ILE A 52 -0.24 8.07 -1.32
N PHE A 53 -1.00 9.13 -1.02
CA PHE A 53 -0.50 10.32 -0.35
C PHE A 53 0.17 9.96 0.99
N GLY A 54 1.37 10.49 1.16
CA GLY A 54 2.11 10.48 2.40
C GLY A 54 2.51 11.90 2.82
N VAL A 55 3.42 12.01 3.77
CA VAL A 55 3.87 13.29 4.33
C VAL A 55 5.28 13.60 3.84
N PRO A 56 5.52 14.78 3.24
CA PRO A 56 6.86 15.22 2.88
C PRO A 56 7.85 15.12 4.03
N TYR A 57 9.11 14.85 3.70
CA TYR A 57 10.23 14.67 4.64
C TYR A 57 10.18 13.44 5.57
N ASN A 58 9.07 12.68 5.59
CA ASN A 58 8.92 11.50 6.45
C ASN A 58 8.66 10.24 5.62
N GLU A 59 7.41 10.03 5.24
CA GLU A 59 6.93 8.90 4.45
C GLU A 59 6.11 9.47 3.30
N PRO A 60 6.74 9.92 2.20
CA PRO A 60 6.09 10.77 1.21
C PRO A 60 5.06 10.03 0.34
N ALA A 61 5.27 8.73 0.09
CA ALA A 61 4.33 7.90 -0.65
C ALA A 61 4.25 6.49 -0.07
N MET A 62 3.06 5.87 -0.19
CA MET A 62 2.84 4.46 0.11
C MET A 62 2.44 3.70 -1.16
N ALA A 63 2.57 2.38 -1.12
CA ALA A 63 2.31 1.52 -2.26
C ALA A 63 0.81 1.52 -2.65
N SER A 64 0.56 1.49 -3.95
CA SER A 64 -0.71 1.07 -4.53
C SER A 64 -0.48 0.16 -5.74
N ILE A 65 -1.55 -0.18 -6.44
CA ILE A 65 -1.49 -0.84 -7.74
C ILE A 65 -2.40 -0.11 -8.73
N ALA A 66 -2.03 -0.14 -9.99
CA ALA A 66 -2.83 0.39 -11.09
C ALA A 66 -2.85 -0.62 -12.25
N GLU A 67 -3.92 -0.60 -13.04
CA GLU A 67 -3.97 -1.39 -14.27
C GLU A 67 -2.81 -1.02 -15.20
N ARG A 68 -2.23 -2.03 -15.85
CA ARG A 68 -1.06 -1.85 -16.73
C ARG A 68 -1.27 -0.79 -17.81
N GLY A 69 -2.47 -0.75 -18.41
CA GLY A 69 -2.82 0.22 -19.44
C GLY A 69 -2.79 1.67 -18.96
N ALA A 70 -3.21 1.92 -17.72
CA ALA A 70 -3.29 3.26 -17.15
C ALA A 70 -1.91 3.88 -16.85
N VAL A 71 -0.87 3.05 -16.68
CA VAL A 71 0.50 3.52 -16.37
C VAL A 71 1.31 3.79 -17.63
N ALA A 72 1.08 3.03 -18.71
CA ALA A 72 1.78 3.16 -19.98
C ALA A 72 1.57 4.53 -20.67
N GLU A 73 0.48 5.24 -20.36
CA GLU A 73 0.20 6.57 -20.92
C GLU A 73 1.11 7.68 -20.36
N PHE A 74 1.68 7.48 -19.17
CA PHE A 74 2.40 8.53 -18.42
C PHE A 74 3.93 8.46 -18.53
N ASP A 75 4.51 7.29 -18.81
CA ASP A 75 5.96 7.08 -18.77
C ASP A 75 6.48 6.52 -20.11
N ARG A 76 6.32 7.31 -21.19
CA ARG A 76 6.79 6.98 -22.54
C ARG A 76 8.32 6.99 -22.59
N GLY A 77 8.96 5.87 -22.22
CA GLY A 77 10.41 5.69 -22.39
C GLY A 77 11.05 4.63 -21.50
N THR A 78 10.36 4.13 -20.48
CA THR A 78 10.84 3.07 -19.58
C THR A 78 10.25 1.71 -19.94
N GLU A 79 11.00 0.63 -19.68
CA GLU A 79 10.45 -0.73 -19.75
C GLU A 79 9.18 -0.82 -18.89
N SER A 80 8.15 -1.50 -19.41
CA SER A 80 6.89 -1.67 -18.69
C SER A 80 7.17 -2.39 -17.36
N PRO A 81 6.72 -1.86 -16.21
CA PRO A 81 6.92 -2.51 -14.92
C PRO A 81 6.40 -3.96 -14.94
N PRO A 82 7.03 -4.91 -14.23
CA PRO A 82 6.53 -6.28 -14.15
C PRO A 82 5.12 -6.31 -13.53
N ALA A 83 4.40 -7.40 -13.77
CA ALA A 83 3.14 -7.68 -13.07
C ALA A 83 3.35 -7.59 -11.54
N VAL A 84 2.35 -7.14 -10.81
CA VAL A 84 2.48 -7.02 -9.36
C VAL A 84 2.51 -8.41 -8.73
N HIS A 85 3.61 -8.72 -8.04
CA HIS A 85 3.75 -9.91 -7.23
C HIS A 85 3.50 -9.56 -5.77
N GLY A 86 3.00 -10.54 -5.03
CA GLY A 86 2.67 -10.34 -3.63
C GLY A 86 2.33 -11.64 -2.90
N VAL A 87 1.73 -11.47 -1.73
CA VAL A 87 1.44 -12.53 -0.79
C VAL A 87 -0.06 -12.58 -0.53
N GLY A 88 -0.68 -13.73 -0.80
CA GLY A 88 -2.06 -14.02 -0.47
C GLY A 88 -2.18 -14.58 0.94
N TYR A 89 -2.78 -13.83 1.86
CA TYR A 89 -3.12 -14.30 3.20
C TYR A 89 -4.58 -14.76 3.22
N VAL A 90 -4.82 -16.03 3.59
CA VAL A 90 -6.18 -16.53 3.80
C VAL A 90 -6.60 -16.20 5.23
N LEU A 91 -7.61 -15.35 5.36
CA LEU A 91 -8.13 -14.81 6.62
C LEU A 91 -9.59 -15.21 6.81
N SER A 92 -10.09 -15.11 8.04
CA SER A 92 -11.54 -15.08 8.27
C SER A 92 -12.12 -13.74 7.81
N ALA A 93 -13.40 -13.71 7.44
CA ALA A 93 -14.09 -12.47 7.07
C ALA A 93 -13.96 -11.38 8.16
N GLY A 94 -14.08 -11.75 9.44
CA GLY A 94 -13.94 -10.81 10.56
C GLY A 94 -12.53 -10.27 10.75
N ASP A 95 -11.49 -11.08 10.51
CA ASP A 95 -10.11 -10.58 10.55
C ASP A 95 -9.79 -9.71 9.32
N PHE A 96 -10.35 -10.04 8.16
CA PHE A 96 -10.25 -9.20 6.98
C PHE A 96 -10.90 -7.83 7.20
N GLU A 97 -12.07 -7.75 7.84
CA GLU A 97 -12.70 -6.48 8.19
C GLU A 97 -11.83 -5.64 9.13
N LYS A 98 -11.21 -6.26 10.15
CA LYS A 98 -10.25 -5.58 11.03
C LYS A 98 -9.04 -5.05 10.24
N LEU A 99 -8.55 -5.82 9.27
CA LEU A 99 -7.46 -5.40 8.37
C LEU A 99 -7.86 -4.14 7.62
N LEU A 100 -9.01 -4.13 6.95
CA LEU A 100 -9.53 -2.97 6.23
C LEU A 100 -9.65 -1.74 7.12
N ILE A 101 -10.08 -1.92 8.37
CA ILE A 101 -10.14 -0.84 9.35
C ILE A 101 -8.74 -0.28 9.64
N SER A 102 -7.76 -1.16 9.86
CA SER A 102 -6.39 -0.76 10.17
C SER A 102 -5.66 -0.07 9.02
N GLU A 103 -5.93 -0.47 7.78
CA GLU A 103 -5.35 0.11 6.55
C GLU A 103 -5.94 1.47 6.19
N GLY A 104 -7.07 1.86 6.81
CA GLY A 104 -7.80 3.04 6.36
C GLY A 104 -8.48 2.82 5.02
N ALA A 105 -9.00 1.61 4.77
CA ALA A 105 -9.93 1.37 3.65
C ALA A 105 -11.07 2.40 3.71
N GLY A 106 -11.64 2.80 2.58
CA GLY A 106 -12.64 3.86 2.51
C GLY A 106 -12.12 5.31 2.62
N THR A 107 -10.95 5.56 3.23
CA THR A 107 -10.35 6.91 3.28
C THR A 107 -9.29 7.10 2.20
N ALA A 108 -8.17 6.38 2.31
CA ALA A 108 -7.05 6.45 1.37
C ALA A 108 -7.09 5.33 0.32
N TYR A 109 -7.66 4.18 0.69
CA TYR A 109 -7.78 3.01 -0.17
C TYR A 109 -9.24 2.68 -0.49
N LEU A 110 -9.48 2.09 -1.65
CA LEU A 110 -10.70 1.37 -2.01
C LEU A 110 -10.40 -0.12 -1.98
N GLU A 111 -11.40 -0.90 -1.59
CA GLU A 111 -11.34 -2.34 -1.69
C GLU A 111 -11.77 -2.79 -3.09
N VAL A 112 -11.05 -3.73 -3.67
CA VAL A 112 -11.36 -4.33 -4.98
C VAL A 112 -11.14 -5.84 -4.96
N GLU A 113 -11.81 -6.53 -5.87
CA GLU A 113 -11.59 -7.94 -6.15
C GLU A 113 -10.80 -8.07 -7.45
N LEU A 114 -9.77 -8.92 -7.46
CA LEU A 114 -8.89 -9.17 -8.59
C LEU A 114 -8.68 -10.67 -8.79
N GLU A 115 -8.24 -11.05 -9.97
CA GLU A 115 -7.80 -12.41 -10.27
C GLU A 115 -6.28 -12.52 -10.12
N ALA A 116 -5.85 -13.48 -9.30
CA ALA A 116 -4.44 -13.77 -9.06
C ALA A 116 -4.09 -15.20 -9.45
N HIS A 117 -2.86 -15.42 -9.90
CA HIS A 117 -2.34 -16.75 -10.21
C HIS A 117 -1.31 -17.16 -9.16
N LEU A 118 -1.24 -18.46 -8.87
CA LEU A 118 -0.19 -19.01 -8.01
C LEU A 118 1.16 -18.89 -8.69
N LEU A 119 2.20 -18.57 -7.91
CA LEU A 119 3.57 -18.63 -8.40
C LEU A 119 4.11 -20.06 -8.32
N ALA A 120 4.56 -20.59 -9.46
CA ALA A 120 5.00 -21.97 -9.61
C ALA A 120 6.33 -22.21 -8.89
N GLY A 121 6.34 -23.04 -7.83
CA GLY A 121 7.56 -23.52 -7.17
C GLY A 121 8.61 -22.42 -6.90
N ASP A 122 9.89 -22.75 -7.02
CA ASP A 122 10.98 -21.76 -6.89
C ASP A 122 11.21 -20.96 -8.20
N GLY A 123 10.29 -21.06 -9.18
CA GLY A 123 10.41 -20.46 -10.50
C GLY A 123 10.00 -18.98 -10.57
N GLU A 124 10.39 -18.31 -11.66
CA GLU A 124 10.07 -16.90 -11.91
C GLU A 124 8.69 -16.67 -12.56
N GLY A 125 7.93 -17.73 -12.84
CA GLY A 125 6.66 -17.68 -13.58
C GLY A 125 5.43 -18.00 -12.73
N ALA A 126 4.29 -17.46 -13.14
CA ALA A 126 3.00 -17.96 -12.69
C ALA A 126 2.84 -19.43 -13.10
N ASP A 127 2.18 -20.23 -12.28
CA ASP A 127 1.67 -21.51 -12.72
C ASP A 127 0.47 -21.25 -13.63
N GLU A 128 0.73 -21.00 -14.91
CA GLU A 128 -0.30 -20.76 -15.93
C GLU A 128 -1.24 -21.96 -16.13
N SER A 129 -0.91 -23.13 -15.54
CA SER A 129 -1.80 -24.29 -15.52
C SER A 129 -2.82 -24.26 -14.38
N THR A 130 -2.69 -23.32 -13.44
CA THR A 130 -3.63 -23.13 -12.33
C THR A 130 -4.71 -22.12 -12.72
N ASP A 131 -5.97 -22.46 -12.45
CA ASP A 131 -7.08 -21.52 -12.55
C ASP A 131 -6.85 -20.25 -11.71
N PRO A 132 -7.27 -19.07 -12.19
CA PRO A 132 -7.19 -17.83 -11.44
C PRO A 132 -7.95 -17.93 -10.12
N ILE A 133 -7.38 -17.37 -9.07
CA ILE A 133 -7.94 -17.31 -7.72
C ILE A 133 -8.48 -15.90 -7.48
N PRO A 134 -9.77 -15.74 -7.11
CA PRO A 134 -10.29 -14.45 -6.70
C PRO A 134 -9.63 -14.00 -5.39
N VAL A 135 -9.11 -12.78 -5.38
CA VAL A 135 -8.47 -12.16 -4.21
C VAL A 135 -9.05 -10.78 -3.96
N ARG A 136 -9.19 -10.42 -2.68
CA ARG A 136 -9.54 -9.06 -2.27
C ARG A 136 -8.27 -8.29 -1.96
N THR A 137 -8.19 -7.05 -2.39
CA THR A 137 -7.05 -6.17 -2.11
C THR A 137 -7.49 -4.73 -1.97
N LEU A 138 -6.52 -3.85 -1.74
CA LEU A 138 -6.71 -2.41 -1.60
C LEU A 138 -6.05 -1.69 -2.77
N VAL A 139 -6.66 -0.63 -3.28
CA VAL A 139 -6.10 0.26 -4.31
C VAL A 139 -6.29 1.71 -3.92
N GLY A 140 -5.50 2.63 -4.47
CA GLY A 140 -5.56 4.03 -4.11
C GLY A 140 -6.88 4.65 -4.51
N ARG A 141 -7.60 5.23 -3.55
CA ARG A 141 -8.86 5.93 -3.82
C ARG A 141 -8.64 7.22 -4.60
N TYR A 142 -7.54 7.90 -4.28
CA TYR A 142 -7.17 9.19 -4.87
C TYR A 142 -5.68 9.15 -5.23
N PRO A 143 -5.31 8.49 -6.35
CA PRO A 143 -3.92 8.37 -6.75
C PRO A 143 -3.29 9.75 -6.97
N PHE A 144 -2.24 10.04 -6.22
CA PHE A 144 -1.54 11.31 -6.25
C PHE A 144 -0.41 11.27 -7.30
N ARG A 145 -0.57 12.04 -8.37
CA ARG A 145 0.37 12.10 -9.50
C ARG A 145 0.92 13.54 -9.66
N PRO A 146 2.20 13.74 -10.06
CA PRO A 146 3.22 12.70 -10.25
C PRO A 146 3.60 12.03 -8.92
N ASN A 147 4.01 10.76 -8.96
CA ASN A 147 4.29 9.95 -7.78
C ASN A 147 5.42 10.59 -6.95
N ALA A 148 5.19 10.74 -5.66
CA ALA A 148 6.28 10.96 -4.71
C ALA A 148 7.07 9.64 -4.52
N LEU A 149 8.25 9.75 -3.92
CA LEU A 149 9.11 8.60 -3.63
C LEU A 149 8.68 7.94 -2.31
N PRO A 150 8.57 6.59 -2.25
CA PRO A 150 8.46 5.90 -0.98
C PRO A 150 9.73 6.13 -0.16
N SER A 151 9.64 6.18 1.17
CA SER A 151 10.87 6.26 1.97
C SER A 151 11.71 4.99 1.83
N GLN A 152 13.02 5.11 2.01
CA GLN A 152 13.92 3.95 2.03
C GLN A 152 13.50 2.90 3.07
N ARG A 153 13.03 3.36 4.24
CA ARG A 153 12.53 2.48 5.31
C ARG A 153 11.27 1.71 4.86
N TYR A 154 10.34 2.38 4.20
CA TYR A 154 9.10 1.76 3.72
C TYR A 154 9.39 0.79 2.57
N LEU A 155 10.19 1.20 1.58
CA LEU A 155 10.59 0.32 0.47
C LEU A 155 11.30 -0.94 0.97
N ARG A 156 12.11 -0.83 2.03
CA ARG A 156 12.75 -1.98 2.67
C ARG A 156 11.75 -3.02 3.19
N LEU A 157 10.57 -2.61 3.66
CA LEU A 157 9.52 -3.56 4.07
C LEU A 157 9.01 -4.41 2.89
N LEU A 158 8.91 -3.82 1.70
CA LEU A 158 8.50 -4.54 0.50
C LEU A 158 9.60 -5.52 0.07
N ILE A 159 10.85 -5.07 0.07
CA ILE A 159 12.02 -5.90 -0.29
C ILE A 159 12.15 -7.08 0.69
N ASP A 160 12.17 -6.81 2.00
CA ASP A 160 12.30 -7.85 3.03
C ASP A 160 11.11 -8.82 3.03
N GLY A 161 9.89 -8.34 2.75
CA GLY A 161 8.71 -9.20 2.60
C GLY A 161 8.76 -10.08 1.36
N ALA A 162 9.24 -9.53 0.24
CA ALA A 162 9.44 -10.30 -0.99
C ALA A 162 10.52 -11.39 -0.82
N GLU A 163 11.62 -11.07 -0.14
CA GLU A 163 12.68 -12.02 0.21
C GLU A 163 12.17 -13.12 1.16
N GLU A 164 11.49 -12.73 2.24
CA GLU A 164 10.95 -13.64 3.25
C GLU A 164 10.01 -14.68 2.65
N HIS A 165 9.12 -14.26 1.74
CA HIS A 165 8.20 -15.15 1.05
C HIS A 165 8.77 -15.74 -0.24
N LYS A 166 10.06 -15.55 -0.54
CA LYS A 166 10.73 -16.09 -1.74
C LYS A 166 9.93 -15.79 -3.02
N LEU A 167 9.52 -14.54 -3.20
CA LEU A 167 8.98 -14.08 -4.48
C LEU A 167 10.07 -14.19 -5.58
N PRO A 168 9.71 -14.25 -6.87
CA PRO A 168 10.67 -14.36 -7.97
C PRO A 168 11.87 -13.41 -7.85
N GLN A 169 13.08 -13.91 -8.14
CA GLN A 169 14.30 -13.10 -8.04
C GLN A 169 14.25 -11.89 -8.96
N SER A 170 13.71 -12.03 -10.17
CA SER A 170 13.43 -10.91 -11.08
C SER A 170 12.58 -9.81 -10.43
N TYR A 171 11.54 -10.16 -9.68
CA TYR A 171 10.70 -9.19 -8.96
C TYR A 171 11.42 -8.57 -7.77
N GLN A 172 12.20 -9.35 -7.01
CA GLN A 172 13.03 -8.81 -5.93
C GLN A 172 14.06 -7.79 -6.45
N ARG A 173 14.72 -8.09 -7.59
CA ARG A 173 15.63 -7.16 -8.27
C ARG A 173 14.89 -5.91 -8.70
N TYR A 174 13.71 -6.05 -9.31
CA TYR A 174 12.86 -4.91 -9.67
C TYR A 174 12.60 -4.00 -8.46
N LEU A 175 12.14 -4.56 -7.32
CA LEU A 175 11.91 -3.77 -6.10
C LEU A 175 13.16 -3.04 -5.62
N ALA A 176 14.34 -3.68 -5.72
CA ALA A 176 15.61 -3.08 -5.34
C ALA A 176 16.08 -1.94 -6.26
N THR A 177 15.60 -1.90 -7.51
CA THR A 177 15.90 -0.79 -8.44
C THR A 177 15.00 0.43 -8.25
N LEU A 178 13.90 0.31 -7.49
CA LEU A 178 12.95 1.40 -7.33
C LEU A 178 13.58 2.57 -6.55
N PRO A 179 13.40 3.82 -7.01
CA PRO A 179 13.93 4.97 -6.32
C PRO A 179 13.23 5.16 -4.97
N SER A 180 13.98 5.62 -3.97
CA SER A 180 13.44 5.88 -2.65
C SER A 180 13.89 7.24 -2.10
N TYR A 181 13.01 7.82 -1.28
CA TYR A 181 13.32 9.01 -0.51
C TYR A 181 14.27 8.65 0.63
N ALA A 182 15.42 9.32 0.63
CA ALA A 182 16.35 9.35 1.75
C ALA A 182 16.37 10.76 2.36
N LYS A 183 16.45 10.82 3.69
CA LYS A 183 16.57 12.10 4.40
C LYS A 183 17.83 12.85 3.94
N SER A 184 17.69 14.14 3.67
CA SER A 184 18.83 14.97 3.29
C SER A 184 19.87 15.08 4.41
N LEU A 185 21.15 15.13 4.02
CA LEU A 185 22.28 15.42 4.91
C LEU A 185 22.45 16.93 5.17
N SER A 186 21.76 17.79 4.41
CA SER A 186 21.83 19.24 4.59
C SER A 186 21.19 19.67 5.90
N LYS A 187 21.92 20.46 6.70
CA LYS A 187 21.42 21.03 7.96
C LYS A 187 20.26 22.01 7.72
N VAL A 188 20.26 22.71 6.58
CA VAL A 188 19.21 23.67 6.20
C VAL A 188 17.91 22.92 5.88
N GLU A 189 17.97 21.91 5.01
CA GLU A 189 16.82 21.05 4.70
C GLU A 189 16.32 20.31 5.94
N SER A 190 17.24 19.83 6.80
CA SER A 190 16.87 19.18 8.06
C SER A 190 16.16 20.12 9.03
N PHE A 191 16.45 21.42 9.00
CA PHE A 191 15.73 22.40 9.79
C PHE A 191 14.36 22.71 9.18
N GLY A 192 14.28 22.93 7.87
CA GLY A 192 13.02 23.09 7.15
C GLY A 192 12.06 21.92 7.38
N ALA A 193 12.55 20.69 7.21
CA ALA A 193 11.81 19.46 7.49
C ALA A 193 11.21 19.43 8.91
N ARG A 194 11.97 19.87 9.93
CA ARG A 194 11.47 19.93 11.31
C ARG A 194 10.36 20.97 11.47
N LEU A 195 10.47 22.13 10.83
CA LEU A 195 9.42 23.15 10.84
C LEU A 195 8.15 22.64 10.13
N PHE A 196 8.32 22.03 8.95
CA PHE A 196 7.21 21.47 8.17
C PHE A 196 6.46 20.40 8.96
N LEU A 197 7.20 19.41 9.48
CA LEU A 197 6.63 18.31 10.25
C LEU A 197 6.04 18.82 11.58
N GLY A 198 6.69 19.77 12.25
CA GLY A 198 6.20 20.37 13.48
C GLY A 198 4.85 21.07 13.31
N PHE A 199 4.61 21.67 12.14
CA PHE A 199 3.33 22.29 11.81
C PHE A 199 2.27 21.26 11.38
N TRP A 200 2.58 20.39 10.42
CA TRP A 200 1.57 19.51 9.81
C TRP A 200 1.25 18.25 10.61
N MET A 201 2.22 17.64 11.29
CA MET A 201 1.99 16.37 11.99
C MET A 201 0.91 16.48 13.08
N PRO A 202 0.85 17.53 13.92
CA PRO A 202 -0.25 17.69 14.87
C PRO A 202 -1.63 17.76 14.20
N VAL A 203 -1.75 18.51 13.10
CA VAL A 203 -3.00 18.64 12.32
C VAL A 203 -3.43 17.30 11.73
N ILE A 204 -2.48 16.56 11.14
CA ILE A 204 -2.72 15.25 10.54
C ILE A 204 -3.14 14.24 11.61
N VAL A 205 -2.39 14.14 12.71
CA VAL A 205 -2.69 13.20 13.81
C VAL A 205 -4.05 13.50 14.42
N TRP A 206 -4.37 14.78 14.67
CA TRP A 206 -5.67 15.18 15.20
C TRP A 206 -6.82 14.79 14.25
N THR A 207 -6.68 15.09 12.96
CA THR A 207 -7.71 14.79 11.95
C THR A 207 -7.93 13.29 11.81
N MET A 208 -6.84 12.53 11.67
CA MET A 208 -6.89 11.07 11.56
C MET A 208 -7.49 10.40 12.80
N THR A 209 -7.20 10.91 14.00
CA THR A 209 -7.77 10.40 15.25
C THR A 209 -9.27 10.63 15.30
N ARG A 210 -9.76 11.82 14.87
CA ARG A 210 -11.19 12.11 14.80
C ARG A 210 -11.93 11.20 13.82
N ILE A 211 -11.35 10.97 12.64
CA ILE A 211 -11.92 10.07 11.63
C ILE A 211 -11.99 8.63 12.16
N LYS A 212 -10.90 8.12 12.76
CA LYS A 212 -10.88 6.76 13.32
C LYS A 212 -11.89 6.57 14.45
N THR A 213 -12.04 7.56 15.33
CA THR A 213 -13.02 7.49 16.44
C THR A 213 -14.46 7.53 15.92
N GLY A 214 -14.76 8.39 14.94
CA GLY A 214 -16.10 8.48 14.34
C GLY A 214 -16.49 7.23 13.53
N ALA A 215 -15.53 6.58 12.88
CA ALA A 215 -15.77 5.33 12.16
C ALA A 215 -16.09 4.17 13.11
N ARG A 216 -15.52 4.14 14.31
CA ARG A 216 -15.82 3.12 15.33
C ARG A 216 -17.23 3.22 15.89
N SER A 217 -17.82 4.43 15.91
CA SER A 217 -19.15 4.66 16.48
C SER A 217 -20.31 4.40 15.52
N THR A 218 -20.07 4.30 14.21
CA THR A 218 -21.14 4.30 13.19
C THR A 218 -21.34 2.99 12.44
N GLY A 219 -20.63 1.91 12.80
CA GLY A 219 -20.86 0.59 12.21
C GLY A 219 -20.66 0.57 10.69
N SER A 220 -19.41 0.48 10.25
CA SER A 220 -18.97 0.13 8.89
C SER A 220 -19.41 1.02 7.70
N ASP A 221 -20.23 2.06 7.86
CA ASP A 221 -20.54 2.93 6.71
C ASP A 221 -19.50 4.04 6.55
N ARG A 222 -18.42 3.71 5.85
CA ARG A 222 -17.27 4.61 5.61
C ARG A 222 -17.65 5.62 4.53
N SER A 223 -18.39 6.63 4.95
CA SER A 223 -18.94 7.65 4.05
C SER A 223 -17.86 8.33 3.21
N ASN A 224 -18.20 8.63 1.95
CA ASN A 224 -17.39 9.36 0.98
C ASN A 224 -16.78 10.67 1.55
N GLY A 225 -17.45 11.29 2.53
CA GLY A 225 -16.99 12.53 3.16
C GLY A 225 -15.67 12.39 3.91
N SER A 226 -15.43 11.27 4.61
CA SER A 226 -14.18 11.06 5.35
C SER A 226 -12.97 10.95 4.42
N GLY A 227 -13.13 10.23 3.29
CA GLY A 227 -12.11 10.17 2.25
C GLY A 227 -11.84 11.53 1.60
N LEU A 228 -12.88 12.33 1.33
CA LEU A 228 -12.73 13.67 0.79
C LEU A 228 -11.94 14.60 1.74
N VAL A 229 -12.23 14.56 3.04
CA VAL A 229 -11.50 15.35 4.05
C VAL A 229 -10.02 14.98 4.08
N VAL A 230 -9.72 13.67 4.09
CA VAL A 230 -8.33 13.19 4.06
C VAL A 230 -7.62 13.62 2.77
N TRP A 231 -8.29 13.48 1.63
CA TRP A 231 -7.75 13.91 0.35
C TRP A 231 -7.45 15.43 0.33
N LEU A 232 -8.39 16.27 0.77
CA LEU A 232 -8.18 17.72 0.86
C LEU A 232 -7.03 18.08 1.79
N LEU A 233 -6.93 17.41 2.95
CA LEU A 233 -5.85 17.62 3.90
C LEU A 233 -4.48 17.33 3.27
N PHE A 234 -4.30 16.16 2.65
CA PHE A 234 -3.02 15.81 2.04
C PHE A 234 -2.71 16.67 0.81
N ASN A 235 -3.71 17.09 0.03
CA ASN A 235 -3.50 18.09 -1.02
C ASN A 235 -3.00 19.41 -0.43
N ALA A 236 -3.58 19.90 0.68
CA ALA A 236 -3.09 21.11 1.33
C ALA A 236 -1.64 20.96 1.86
N VAL A 237 -1.30 19.80 2.42
CA VAL A 237 0.07 19.47 2.85
C VAL A 237 1.04 19.55 1.67
N TRP A 238 0.70 18.90 0.55
CA TRP A 238 1.54 18.87 -0.65
C TRP A 238 1.61 20.21 -1.37
N LEU A 239 0.51 20.95 -1.46
CA LEU A 239 0.50 22.31 -2.03
C LEU A 239 1.39 23.26 -1.22
N HIS A 240 1.32 23.21 0.12
CA HIS A 240 2.23 24.00 0.95
C HIS A 240 3.69 23.60 0.69
N TYR A 241 3.98 22.31 0.54
CA TYR A 241 5.32 21.83 0.20
C TYR A 241 5.80 22.34 -1.16
N ASP A 242 5.04 22.08 -2.23
CA ASP A 242 5.43 22.31 -3.64
C ASP A 242 5.52 23.81 -3.99
N PHE A 243 4.66 24.65 -3.42
CA PHE A 243 4.57 26.07 -3.81
C PHE A 243 5.33 27.03 -2.90
N PHE A 244 5.67 26.61 -1.67
CA PHE A 244 6.29 27.53 -0.70
C PHE A 244 7.48 26.90 0.01
N HIS A 245 7.30 25.73 0.61
CA HIS A 245 8.29 25.21 1.54
C HIS A 245 9.58 24.74 0.84
N CYS A 246 9.46 24.03 -0.28
CA CYS A 246 10.63 23.50 -1.00
C CYS A 246 11.51 24.61 -1.59
N TRP A 247 10.93 25.74 -1.97
CA TRP A 247 11.65 26.89 -2.52
C TRP A 247 12.52 27.62 -1.48
N ILE A 248 12.15 27.55 -0.21
CA ILE A 248 12.89 28.17 0.89
C ILE A 248 13.95 27.21 1.43
N TRP A 249 13.58 25.94 1.62
CA TRP A 249 14.39 25.00 2.41
C TRP A 249 15.12 23.95 1.57
N GLY A 250 14.67 23.68 0.34
CA GLY A 250 15.20 22.65 -0.54
C GLY A 250 14.17 21.58 -0.94
N HIS A 251 14.49 20.83 -1.99
CA HIS A 251 13.59 19.87 -2.64
C HIS A 251 13.64 18.45 -2.01
N GLY A 252 14.35 18.27 -0.90
CA GLY A 252 14.48 16.98 -0.20
C GLY A 252 13.22 16.50 0.55
N GLY A 253 12.01 16.77 0.06
CA GLY A 253 10.75 16.35 0.68
C GLY A 253 10.15 15.07 0.12
N GLY A 254 10.78 14.48 -0.90
CA GLY A 254 10.35 13.21 -1.50
C GLY A 254 9.59 13.34 -2.81
N ARG A 255 9.57 14.50 -3.46
CA ARG A 255 9.25 14.58 -4.90
C ARG A 255 10.35 13.87 -5.71
N ARG A 256 9.94 13.31 -6.85
CA ARG A 256 10.86 12.87 -7.91
C ARG A 256 11.48 14.07 -8.61
#